data_AF-A0AAW2Q803-F1
#
_entry.id   AF-A0AAW2Q803-F1
#
_cell.length_a   1.000
_cell.length_b   1.000
_cell.length_c   1.000
_cell.angle_alpha   90.00
_cell.angle_beta   90.00
_cell.angle_gamma   90.00
#
_symmetry.space_group_name_H-M   'P 1'
#
loop_
_entity.id
_entity.type
_entity.pdbx_description
1 polymer ?
#
loop_
_entity_poly.entity_id
_entity_poly.type
_entity_poly.pdbx_seq_one_letter_code
_entity_poly.pdbx_strand_id
1 'polypeptide(L)'
;MSQQELEGYAVNQAEETTKSVNNCLKIAEDIRQDATRTLDTLHEQGEQIHRTHVMAANMDKDLSKGEKLLNNLGGMFSMPWKPKKTKTITGPQTSKDDNDRGKRGTAEEREKLGLSNKGKGSRTPPPEPTNALQKIDVEKSKQDDGLNDLSDILGELKGMAVDMGSELDRQNKALDDLQEDVDELNSRVKGANRRAQKLIEK
;
A
#
# COMPACT_ATOMS: atom_id res chain seq x y z
N MET A 1 -45.72 23.36 21.59
CA MET A 1 -44.46 24.04 21.28
C MET A 1 -44.78 25.40 20.70
N SER A 2 -44.20 26.45 21.27
CA SER A 2 -44.27 27.81 20.74
C SER A 2 -43.30 27.98 19.56
N GLN A 3 -43.50 29.01 18.74
CA GLN A 3 -42.63 29.32 17.61
C GLN A 3 -41.17 29.53 18.05
N GLN A 4 -40.95 30.19 19.19
CA GLN A 4 -39.61 30.44 19.74
C GLN A 4 -38.90 29.14 20.18
N GLU A 5 -39.65 28.18 20.73
CA GLU A 5 -39.11 26.85 21.07
C GLU A 5 -38.70 26.08 19.82
N LEU A 6 -39.49 26.15 18.74
CA LEU A 6 -39.17 25.51 17.46
C LEU A 6 -37.94 26.14 16.79
N GLU A 7 -37.84 27.47 16.81
CA GLU A 7 -36.69 28.20 16.29
C GLU A 7 -35.40 27.88 17.07
N GLY A 8 -35.48 27.84 18.41
CA GLY A 8 -34.36 27.44 19.26
C GLY A 8 -33.91 25.99 19.03
N TYR A 9 -34.87 25.07 18.91
CA TYR A 9 -34.59 23.67 18.58
C TYR A 9 -33.90 23.52 17.22
N ALA A 10 -34.39 24.23 16.19
CA ALA A 10 -33.81 24.16 14.85
C ALA A 10 -32.37 24.70 14.78
N VAL A 11 -32.07 25.79 15.50
CA VAL A 11 -30.71 26.32 15.62
C VAL A 11 -29.81 25.32 16.33
N ASN A 12 -30.25 24.78 17.47
CA ASN A 12 -29.47 23.79 18.23
C ASN A 12 -29.17 22.54 17.39
N GLN A 13 -30.17 22.04 16.65
CA GLN A 13 -30.00 20.90 15.75
C GLN A 13 -28.99 21.19 14.63
N ALA A 14 -28.98 22.41 14.09
CA ALA A 14 -28.01 22.82 13.09
C ALA A 14 -26.59 22.87 13.68
N GLU A 15 -26.41 23.45 14.87
CA GLU A 15 -25.12 23.49 15.57
C GLU A 15 -24.58 22.08 15.87
N GLU A 16 -25.43 21.16 16.34
CA GLU A 16 -25.05 19.76 16.60
C GLU A 16 -24.65 19.03 15.31
N THR A 17 -25.33 19.31 14.19
CA THR A 17 -24.96 18.77 12.88
C THR A 17 -23.59 19.26 12.45
N THR A 18 -23.31 20.56 12.61
CA THR A 18 -21.98 21.14 12.32
C THR A 18 -20.88 20.49 13.18
N LYS A 19 -21.13 20.26 14.47
CA LYS A 19 -20.19 19.54 15.35
C LYS A 19 -19.92 18.13 14.86
N SER A 20 -20.95 17.41 14.41
CA SER A 20 -20.81 16.07 13.86
C SER A 20 -19.94 16.05 12.60
N VAL A 21 -20.15 16.98 11.66
CA VAL A 21 -19.31 17.12 10.45
C VAL A 21 -17.85 17.38 10.81
N ASN A 22 -17.59 18.30 11.75
CA ASN A 22 -16.23 18.58 12.22
C ASN A 22 -15.56 17.38 12.89
N ASN A 23 -16.33 16.54 13.60
CA ASN A 23 -15.80 15.31 14.17
C ASN A 23 -15.44 14.28 13.07
N CYS A 24 -16.28 14.13 12.05
CA CYS A 24 -15.99 13.27 10.90
C CYS A 24 -14.72 13.72 10.17
N LEU A 25 -14.53 15.03 9.98
CA LEU A 25 -13.31 15.59 9.40
C LEU A 25 -12.06 15.21 10.18
N LYS A 26 -12.10 15.36 11.51
CA LYS A 26 -10.98 14.97 12.37
C LYS A 26 -10.64 13.49 12.22
N ILE A 27 -11.65 12.63 12.24
CA ILE A 27 -11.46 11.18 12.07
C ILE A 27 -10.88 10.86 10.69
N ALA A 28 -11.39 11.49 9.63
CA ALA A 28 -10.91 11.26 8.28
C ALA A 28 -9.44 11.69 8.11
N GLU A 29 -9.04 12.80 8.74
CA GLU A 29 -7.67 13.27 8.75
C GLU A 29 -6.73 12.33 9.54
N ASP A 30 -7.18 11.83 10.69
CA ASP A 30 -6.44 10.83 11.46
C ASP A 30 -6.22 9.55 10.63
N ILE A 31 -7.27 9.05 9.94
CA ILE A 31 -7.17 7.89 9.03
C ILE A 31 -6.19 8.17 7.88
N ARG A 32 -6.21 9.39 7.33
CA ARG A 32 -5.31 9.79 6.23
C ARG A 32 -3.85 9.72 6.67
N GLN A 33 -3.55 10.17 7.89
CA GLN A 33 -2.22 10.09 8.46
C GLN A 33 -1.76 8.64 8.64
N ASP A 34 -2.63 7.77 9.16
CA ASP A 34 -2.33 6.35 9.32
C ASP A 34 -2.14 5.64 7.97
N ALA A 35 -2.99 5.91 6.99
CA ALA A 35 -2.87 5.35 5.64
C ALA A 35 -1.53 5.74 4.98
N THR A 36 -1.06 6.97 5.21
CA THR A 36 0.27 7.41 4.74
C THR A 36 1.38 6.54 5.34
N ARG A 37 1.37 6.33 6.66
CA ARG A 37 2.35 5.46 7.34
C ARG A 37 2.28 4.01 6.84
N THR A 38 1.07 3.52 6.56
CA THR A 38 0.88 2.17 6.00
C THR A 38 1.48 2.05 4.61
N LEU A 39 1.28 3.05 3.74
CA LEU A 39 1.90 3.08 2.41
C LEU A 39 3.43 3.09 2.48
N ASP A 40 4.02 3.87 3.38
CA ASP A 40 5.47 3.88 3.59
C ASP A 40 5.96 2.49 4.03
N THR A 41 5.25 1.85 4.96
CA THR A 41 5.56 0.49 5.43
C THR A 41 5.46 -0.54 4.31
N LEU A 42 4.41 -0.47 3.48
CA LEU A 42 4.24 -1.36 2.34
C LEU A 42 5.39 -1.18 1.34
N HIS A 43 5.81 0.05 1.07
CA HIS A 43 6.96 0.31 0.21
C HIS A 43 8.24 -0.34 0.76
N GLU A 44 8.53 -0.17 2.05
CA GLU A 44 9.69 -0.79 2.70
C GLU A 44 9.64 -2.33 2.65
N GLN A 45 8.45 -2.92 2.83
CA GLN A 45 8.24 -4.37 2.72
C GLN A 45 8.46 -4.87 1.29
N GLY A 46 7.98 -4.15 0.29
CA GLY A 46 8.22 -4.47 -1.13
C GLY A 46 9.71 -4.50 -1.46
N GLU A 47 10.46 -3.51 -0.97
CA GLU A 47 11.93 -3.47 -1.13
C GLU A 47 12.64 -4.61 -0.38
N GLN A 48 12.13 -5.04 0.78
CA GLN A 48 12.65 -6.22 1.48
C GLN A 48 12.43 -7.50 0.69
N ILE A 49 11.24 -7.68 0.11
CA ILE A 49 10.93 -8.84 -0.75
C ILE A 49 11.85 -8.84 -1.96
N HIS A 50 12.04 -7.69 -2.61
CA HIS A 50 12.97 -7.54 -3.73
C HIS A 50 14.41 -7.95 -3.34
N ARG A 51 14.93 -7.44 -2.22
CA ARG A 51 16.26 -7.83 -1.74
C ARG A 51 16.36 -9.33 -1.47
N THR A 52 15.32 -9.94 -0.93
CA THR A 52 15.31 -11.37 -0.62
C THR A 52 15.35 -12.23 -1.90
N HIS A 53 14.63 -11.82 -2.93
CA HIS A 53 14.73 -12.42 -4.27
C HIS A 53 16.15 -12.33 -4.86
N VAL A 54 16.81 -11.18 -4.74
CA VAL A 54 18.21 -11.02 -5.16
C VAL A 54 19.13 -11.97 -4.39
N MET A 55 18.92 -12.12 -3.08
CA MET A 55 19.67 -13.08 -2.27
C MET A 55 19.42 -14.53 -2.72
N ALA A 56 18.18 -14.91 -3.02
CA ALA A 56 17.85 -16.23 -3.54
C ALA A 56 18.57 -16.54 -4.86
N ALA A 57 18.58 -15.60 -5.80
CA ALA A 57 19.31 -15.75 -7.07
C ALA A 57 20.84 -15.86 -6.87
N ASN A 58 21.39 -15.11 -5.91
CA ASN A 58 22.81 -15.23 -5.57
C ASN A 58 23.14 -16.59 -4.94
N MET A 59 22.28 -17.08 -4.03
CA MET A 59 22.40 -18.42 -3.44
C MET A 59 22.33 -19.51 -4.51
N ASP A 60 21.45 -19.38 -5.52
CA ASP A 60 21.37 -20.31 -6.65
C ASP A 60 22.71 -20.41 -7.40
N LYS A 61 23.31 -19.25 -7.68
CA LYS A 61 24.59 -19.15 -8.39
C LYS A 61 25.72 -19.78 -7.60
N ASP A 62 25.81 -19.51 -6.30
CA ASP A 62 26.86 -20.05 -5.45
C ASP A 62 26.68 -21.54 -5.19
N LEU A 63 25.45 -21.99 -4.97
CA LEU A 63 25.13 -23.41 -4.89
C LEU A 63 25.51 -24.12 -6.18
N SER A 64 25.22 -23.55 -7.35
CA SER A 64 25.62 -24.11 -8.64
C SER A 64 27.14 -24.28 -8.79
N LYS A 65 27.95 -23.38 -8.22
CA LYS A 65 29.42 -23.53 -8.19
C LYS A 65 29.82 -24.64 -7.22
N GLY A 66 29.24 -24.65 -6.02
CA GLY A 66 29.50 -25.67 -5.00
C GLY A 66 29.17 -27.08 -5.49
N GLU A 67 28.05 -27.25 -6.19
CA GLU A 67 27.64 -28.52 -6.80
C GLU A 67 28.66 -29.04 -7.82
N LYS A 68 29.23 -28.15 -8.66
CA LYS A 68 30.30 -28.51 -9.59
C LYS A 68 31.57 -28.97 -8.86
N LEU A 69 31.95 -28.27 -7.80
CA LEU A 69 33.10 -28.66 -6.96
C LEU A 69 32.87 -30.02 -6.30
N LEU A 70 31.69 -30.26 -5.71
CA LEU A 70 31.33 -31.55 -5.10
C LEU A 70 31.32 -32.69 -6.12
N ASN A 71 30.97 -32.42 -7.37
CA ASN A 71 31.10 -33.43 -8.43
C ASN A 71 32.57 -33.74 -8.75
N ASN A 72 33.43 -32.72 -8.80
CA ASN A 72 34.87 -32.87 -9.11
C ASN A 72 35.69 -33.48 -7.97
N LEU A 73 35.26 -33.35 -6.71
CA LEU A 73 35.90 -33.99 -5.55
C LEU A 73 35.71 -35.51 -5.51
N GLY A 74 34.84 -36.04 -6.36
CA GLY A 74 34.74 -37.47 -6.57
C GLY A 74 35.94 -38.02 -7.34
N GLY A 75 36.72 -38.93 -6.76
CA GLY A 75 37.80 -39.63 -7.47
C GLY A 75 37.29 -40.49 -8.65
N MET A 76 38.22 -41.05 -9.45
CA MET A 76 37.93 -41.86 -10.66
C MET A 76 36.98 -43.05 -10.44
N PHE A 77 36.76 -43.49 -9.19
CA PHE A 77 35.87 -44.59 -8.82
C PHE A 77 34.58 -44.14 -8.10
N SER A 78 34.33 -42.84 -7.98
CA SER A 78 33.10 -42.33 -7.41
C SER A 78 32.05 -42.11 -8.50
N MET A 79 30.80 -42.54 -8.26
CA MET A 79 29.74 -42.29 -9.22
C MET A 79 29.56 -40.78 -9.42
N PRO A 80 29.44 -40.33 -10.69
CA PRO A 80 29.17 -38.92 -11.00
C PRO A 80 27.83 -38.52 -10.38
N TRP A 81 27.79 -37.33 -9.77
CA TRP A 81 26.58 -36.78 -9.16
C TRP A 81 26.14 -35.55 -9.93
N LYS A 82 24.90 -35.57 -10.44
CA LYS A 82 24.29 -34.41 -11.08
C LYS A 82 23.20 -33.86 -10.17
N PRO A 83 23.27 -32.59 -9.76
CA PRO A 83 22.18 -31.96 -9.02
C PRO A 83 20.92 -31.93 -9.89
N LYS A 84 19.77 -32.25 -9.29
CA LYS A 84 18.48 -32.12 -9.97
C LYS A 84 18.05 -30.66 -9.82
N LYS A 85 17.92 -29.96 -10.95
CA LYS A 85 17.38 -28.61 -11.01
C LYS A 85 16.01 -28.66 -11.66
N THR A 86 14.98 -28.18 -10.98
CA THR A 86 13.61 -28.17 -11.51
C THR A 86 13.17 -26.79 -11.97
N LYS A 87 13.82 -25.73 -11.48
CA LYS A 87 13.58 -24.33 -11.85
C LYS A 87 14.89 -23.56 -11.91
N THR A 88 14.93 -22.49 -12.71
CA THR A 88 16.01 -21.50 -12.68
C THR A 88 15.55 -20.30 -11.88
N ILE A 89 16.27 -19.98 -10.82
CA ILE A 89 15.97 -18.82 -9.96
C ILE A 89 16.54 -17.58 -10.65
N THR A 90 15.65 -16.73 -11.14
CA THR A 90 16.02 -15.55 -11.94
C THR A 90 16.14 -14.29 -11.08
N GLY A 91 15.59 -14.32 -9.86
CA GLY A 91 15.49 -13.16 -8.98
C GLY A 91 14.20 -12.37 -9.23
N PRO A 92 14.14 -11.11 -8.73
CA PRO A 92 12.90 -10.36 -8.67
C PRO A 92 12.34 -10.15 -10.07
N GLN A 93 11.10 -10.57 -10.31
CA GLN A 93 10.40 -10.28 -11.55
C GLN A 93 9.93 -8.83 -11.48
N THR A 94 10.73 -7.88 -12.01
CA THR A 94 10.22 -6.52 -12.22
C THR A 94 9.15 -6.61 -13.29
N SER A 95 7.87 -6.56 -12.89
CA SER A 95 6.77 -6.53 -13.85
C SER A 95 7.02 -5.42 -14.86
N LYS A 96 6.68 -5.68 -16.12
CA LYS A 96 6.69 -4.66 -17.19
C LYS A 96 5.84 -3.42 -16.83
N ASP A 97 4.97 -3.55 -15.81
CA ASP A 97 4.17 -2.47 -15.23
C ASP A 97 4.96 -1.45 -14.41
N ASP A 98 6.26 -1.66 -14.13
CA ASP A 98 7.09 -0.60 -13.53
C ASP A 98 7.18 0.66 -14.44
N ASN A 99 6.84 0.52 -15.73
CA ASN A 99 6.67 1.63 -16.69
C ASN A 99 5.26 2.19 -16.77
N ASP A 100 4.25 1.48 -16.26
CA ASP A 100 2.89 1.98 -16.13
C ASP A 100 2.69 2.39 -14.66
N ARG A 101 3.56 3.31 -14.19
CA ARG A 101 3.19 4.17 -13.07
C ARG A 101 1.89 4.83 -13.52
N GLY A 102 0.78 4.27 -13.05
CA GLY A 102 -0.56 4.58 -13.49
C GLY A 102 -0.66 6.08 -13.65
N LYS A 103 -1.14 6.50 -14.83
CA LYS A 103 -1.47 7.89 -15.13
C LYS A 103 -2.01 8.52 -13.84
N ARG A 104 -1.17 9.34 -13.19
CA ARG A 104 -1.63 10.29 -12.17
C ARG A 104 -2.82 10.96 -12.82
N GLY A 105 -4.03 10.69 -12.31
CA GLY A 105 -5.29 11.12 -12.91
C GLY A 105 -5.10 12.53 -13.44
N THR A 106 -5.21 12.69 -14.77
CA THR A 106 -4.94 13.96 -15.44
C THR A 106 -5.77 15.04 -14.77
N ALA A 107 -5.26 16.28 -14.72
CA ALA A 107 -5.94 17.38 -14.03
C ALA A 107 -7.43 17.51 -14.43
N GLU A 108 -7.78 17.18 -15.67
CA GLU A 108 -9.16 17.13 -16.19
C GLU A 108 -10.06 16.05 -15.55
N GLU A 109 -9.51 14.91 -15.13
CA GLU A 109 -10.26 13.83 -14.48
C GLU A 109 -10.54 14.16 -13.01
N ARG A 110 -9.62 14.88 -12.38
CA ARG A 110 -9.81 15.52 -11.07
C ARG A 110 -10.85 16.64 -11.13
N GLU A 111 -10.89 17.41 -12.22
CA GLU A 111 -11.88 18.48 -12.44
C GLU A 111 -13.29 17.92 -12.70
N LYS A 112 -13.42 16.85 -13.48
CA LYS A 112 -14.70 16.14 -13.70
C LYS A 112 -15.29 15.53 -12.43
N LEU A 113 -14.44 15.20 -11.45
CA LEU A 113 -14.82 14.67 -10.15
C LEU A 113 -14.99 15.76 -9.08
N GLY A 114 -14.84 17.05 -9.44
CA GLY A 114 -15.04 18.19 -8.53
C GLY A 114 -13.87 18.52 -7.60
N LEU A 115 -12.72 17.82 -7.70
CA LEU A 115 -11.54 17.98 -6.83
C LEU A 115 -10.62 19.15 -7.21
N SER A 116 -11.10 20.08 -8.05
CA SER A 116 -10.35 21.29 -8.36
C SER A 116 -10.38 22.23 -7.15
N ASN A 117 -9.21 22.39 -6.51
CA ASN A 117 -8.98 23.23 -5.34
C ASN A 117 -9.41 24.67 -5.64
N LYS A 118 -10.66 25.02 -5.32
CA LYS A 118 -11.15 26.40 -5.40
C LYS A 118 -10.44 27.18 -4.31
N GLY A 119 -9.54 28.07 -4.73
CA GLY A 119 -8.76 28.91 -3.84
C GLY A 119 -9.65 29.53 -2.75
N LYS A 120 -9.16 29.44 -1.50
CA LYS A 120 -9.73 30.09 -0.32
C LYS A 120 -9.95 31.56 -0.62
N GLY A 121 -11.19 31.90 -1.02
CA GLY A 121 -11.66 33.27 -1.03
C GLY A 121 -11.61 33.78 0.41
N SER A 122 -10.94 34.92 0.62
CA SER A 122 -10.99 35.64 1.89
C SER A 122 -12.46 35.97 2.18
N ARG A 123 -13.09 35.19 3.07
CA ARG A 123 -14.45 35.45 3.54
C ARG A 123 -14.35 36.42 4.71
N THR A 124 -14.72 37.67 4.47
CA THR A 124 -15.09 38.62 5.51
C THR A 124 -16.11 37.96 6.45
N PRO A 125 -15.98 38.10 7.79
CA PRO A 125 -16.95 37.54 8.72
C PRO A 125 -18.36 38.05 8.38
N PRO A 126 -19.37 37.17 8.29
CA PRO A 126 -20.75 37.61 8.15
C PRO A 126 -21.16 38.46 9.37
N PRO A 127 -22.04 39.46 9.19
CA PRO A 127 -22.61 40.20 10.32
C PRO A 127 -23.32 39.23 11.28
N GLU A 128 -23.36 39.58 12.58
CA GLU A 128 -24.00 38.74 13.61
C GLU A 128 -25.45 38.40 13.21
N PRO A 129 -25.82 37.11 13.19
CA PRO A 129 -27.14 36.68 12.74
C PRO A 129 -28.20 37.16 13.72
N THR A 130 -29.15 37.94 13.20
CA THR A 130 -30.15 38.69 13.98
C THR A 130 -31.45 37.89 14.21
N ASN A 131 -31.63 36.76 13.50
CA ASN A 131 -32.78 35.86 13.59
C ASN A 131 -32.30 34.38 13.54
N ALA A 132 -33.05 33.46 14.17
CA ALA A 132 -32.86 32.01 14.09
C ALA A 132 -32.64 31.47 12.67
N LEU A 133 -33.38 31.97 11.67
CA LEU A 133 -33.17 31.57 10.27
C LEU A 133 -31.75 31.91 9.76
N GLN A 134 -31.24 33.10 10.08
CA GLN A 134 -29.87 33.47 9.71
C GLN A 134 -28.82 32.63 10.44
N LYS A 135 -29.07 32.27 11.71
CA LYS A 135 -28.20 31.35 12.46
C LYS A 135 -28.14 29.97 11.79
N ILE A 136 -29.29 29.44 11.38
CA ILE A 136 -29.37 28.18 10.65
C ILE A 136 -28.64 28.27 9.32
N ASP A 137 -28.78 29.36 8.56
CA ASP A 137 -28.08 29.53 7.28
C ASP A 137 -26.56 29.61 7.45
N VAL A 138 -26.08 30.26 8.51
CA VAL A 138 -24.65 30.27 8.86
C VAL A 138 -24.15 28.86 9.20
N GLU A 139 -24.89 28.11 10.02
CA GLU A 139 -24.53 26.73 10.35
C GLU A 139 -24.57 25.80 9.12
N LYS A 140 -25.57 25.96 8.24
CA LYS A 140 -25.62 25.24 6.96
C LYS A 140 -24.42 25.55 6.08
N SER A 141 -24.02 26.81 5.96
CA SER A 141 -22.81 27.15 5.18
C SER A 141 -21.56 26.48 5.77
N LYS A 142 -21.43 26.38 7.09
CA LYS A 142 -20.31 25.65 7.72
C LYS A 142 -20.39 24.15 7.46
N GLN A 143 -21.59 23.57 7.50
CA GLN A 143 -21.82 22.16 7.19
C GLN A 143 -21.44 21.86 5.74
N ASP A 144 -21.88 22.68 4.79
CA ASP A 144 -21.56 22.51 3.37
C ASP A 144 -20.04 22.61 3.13
N ASP A 145 -19.38 23.61 3.72
CA ASP A 145 -17.92 23.74 3.65
C ASP A 145 -17.22 22.50 4.25
N GLY A 146 -17.65 22.04 5.43
CA GLY A 146 -17.06 20.87 6.08
C GLY A 146 -17.33 19.54 5.36
N LEU A 147 -18.49 19.40 4.71
CA LEU A 147 -18.82 18.22 3.90
C LEU A 147 -18.00 18.18 2.60
N ASN A 148 -17.70 19.35 2.01
CA ASN A 148 -16.79 19.44 0.87
C ASN A 148 -15.37 19.01 1.26
N ASP A 149 -14.84 19.56 2.36
CA ASP A 149 -13.52 19.16 2.89
C ASP A 149 -13.47 17.64 3.19
N LEU A 150 -14.56 17.08 3.74
CA LEU A 150 -14.66 15.65 4.02
C LEU A 150 -14.68 14.82 2.75
N SER A 151 -15.40 15.27 1.72
CA SER A 151 -15.42 14.64 0.40
C SER A 151 -14.03 14.59 -0.23
N ASP A 152 -13.27 15.68 -0.12
CA ASP A 152 -11.90 15.74 -0.64
C ASP A 152 -10.98 14.73 0.06
N ILE A 153 -11.00 14.68 1.40
CA ILE A 153 -10.21 13.70 2.17
C ILE A 153 -10.62 12.26 1.83
N LEU A 154 -11.92 11.98 1.70
CA LEU A 154 -12.40 10.65 1.29
C LEU A 154 -11.92 10.29 -0.13
N GLY A 155 -11.82 11.27 -1.04
CA GLY A 155 -11.22 11.09 -2.36
C GLY A 155 -9.74 10.70 -2.29
N GLU A 156 -8.96 11.35 -1.43
CA GLU A 156 -7.56 11.01 -1.17
C GLU A 156 -7.41 9.61 -0.56
N LEU A 157 -8.22 9.30 0.46
CA LEU A 157 -8.25 7.98 1.11
C LEU A 157 -8.58 6.86 0.13
N LYS A 158 -9.51 7.08 -0.80
CA LYS A 158 -9.81 6.12 -1.87
C LYS A 158 -8.59 5.89 -2.78
N GLY A 159 -7.88 6.95 -3.17
CA GLY A 159 -6.66 6.85 -3.96
C GLY A 159 -5.61 5.98 -3.26
N MET A 160 -5.32 6.29 -2.00
CA MET A 160 -4.38 5.52 -1.19
C MET A 160 -4.81 4.06 -1.01
N ALA A 161 -6.11 3.79 -0.86
CA ALA A 161 -6.61 2.41 -0.75
C ALA A 161 -6.39 1.60 -2.04
N VAL A 162 -6.57 2.21 -3.20
CA VAL A 162 -6.29 1.57 -4.50
C VAL A 162 -4.78 1.31 -4.67
N ASP A 163 -3.94 2.28 -4.29
CA ASP A 163 -2.49 2.15 -4.34
C ASP A 163 -2.00 1.03 -3.40
N MET A 164 -2.51 1.00 -2.16
CA MET A 164 -2.24 -0.07 -1.20
C MET A 164 -2.65 -1.45 -1.72
N GLY A 165 -3.86 -1.56 -2.30
CA GLY A 165 -4.35 -2.82 -2.87
C GLY A 165 -3.45 -3.32 -4.01
N SER A 166 -3.06 -2.42 -4.91
CA SER A 166 -2.21 -2.77 -6.05
C SER A 166 -0.81 -3.21 -5.61
N GLU A 167 -0.22 -2.55 -4.61
CA GLU A 167 1.08 -2.95 -4.05
C GLU A 167 0.98 -4.28 -3.30
N LEU A 168 -0.09 -4.54 -2.56
CA LEU A 168 -0.32 -5.84 -1.91
C LEU A 168 -0.43 -6.98 -2.92
N ASP A 169 -1.18 -6.81 -4.01
CA ASP A 169 -1.29 -7.82 -5.08
C ASP A 169 0.07 -8.10 -5.73
N ARG A 170 0.86 -7.05 -5.97
CA ARG A 170 2.22 -7.18 -6.48
C ARG A 170 3.14 -7.94 -5.52
N GLN A 171 3.10 -7.60 -4.23
CA GLN A 171 3.90 -8.26 -3.21
C GLN A 171 3.49 -9.71 -2.99
N ASN A 172 2.19 -10.03 -3.00
CA ASN A 172 1.70 -11.40 -2.88
C ASN A 172 2.26 -12.28 -4.01
N LYS A 173 2.18 -11.81 -5.25
CA LYS A 173 2.77 -12.54 -6.39
C LYS A 173 4.28 -12.71 -6.25
N ALA A 174 4.98 -11.67 -5.81
CA ALA A 174 6.42 -11.76 -5.56
C ALA A 174 6.74 -12.76 -4.44
N LEU A 175 5.91 -12.87 -3.40
CA LEU A 175 6.09 -13.86 -2.33
C LEU A 175 5.84 -15.30 -2.82
N ASP A 176 4.84 -15.52 -3.67
CA ASP A 176 4.60 -16.83 -4.29
C ASP A 176 5.82 -17.29 -5.11
N ASP A 177 6.35 -16.40 -5.97
CA ASP A 177 7.55 -16.67 -6.76
C ASP A 177 8.77 -16.96 -5.85
N LEU A 178 8.92 -16.20 -4.75
CA LEU A 178 10.00 -16.38 -3.80
C LEU A 178 9.90 -17.73 -3.07
N GLN A 179 8.70 -18.14 -2.70
CA GLN A 179 8.47 -19.40 -2.01
C GLN A 179 8.93 -20.58 -2.87
N GLU A 180 8.55 -20.60 -4.15
CA GLU A 180 9.01 -21.62 -5.09
C GLU A 180 10.54 -21.64 -5.23
N ASP A 181 11.16 -20.46 -5.30
CA ASP A 181 12.61 -20.33 -5.43
C ASP A 181 13.33 -20.85 -4.17
N VAL A 182 12.80 -20.55 -2.98
CA VAL A 182 13.33 -21.04 -1.70
C VAL A 182 13.16 -22.56 -1.57
N ASP A 183 12.05 -23.13 -2.03
CA ASP A 183 11.82 -24.57 -2.02
C ASP A 183 12.82 -25.32 -2.91
N GLU A 184 13.10 -24.80 -4.11
CA GLU A 184 14.13 -25.33 -5.00
C GLU A 184 15.53 -25.24 -4.38
N LEU A 185 15.89 -24.08 -3.77
CA LEU A 185 17.15 -23.93 -3.05
C LEU A 185 17.28 -24.95 -1.92
N ASN A 186 16.25 -25.09 -1.09
CA ASN A 186 16.24 -26.03 0.04
C ASN A 186 16.45 -27.48 -0.42
N SER A 187 15.76 -27.89 -1.49
CA SER A 187 15.93 -29.21 -2.11
C SER A 187 17.37 -29.44 -2.58
N ARG A 188 17.95 -28.47 -3.29
CA ARG A 188 19.31 -28.57 -3.83
C ARG A 188 20.38 -28.54 -2.74
N VAL A 189 20.23 -27.69 -1.72
CA VAL A 189 21.13 -27.65 -0.56
C VAL A 189 21.14 -28.99 0.16
N LYS A 190 19.96 -29.61 0.39
CA LYS A 190 19.88 -30.96 0.97
C LYS A 190 20.58 -32.01 0.10
N GLY A 191 20.42 -31.92 -1.23
CA GLY A 191 21.12 -32.78 -2.19
C GLY A 191 22.64 -32.65 -2.11
N ALA A 192 23.14 -31.41 -2.12
CA ALA A 192 24.56 -31.11 -2.00
C ALA A 192 25.14 -31.59 -0.66
N ASN A 193 24.42 -31.37 0.46
CA ASN A 193 24.84 -31.83 1.78
C ASN A 193 24.96 -33.37 1.85
N ARG A 194 23.97 -34.11 1.33
CA ARG A 194 24.03 -35.58 1.24
C ARG A 194 25.21 -36.06 0.40
N ARG A 195 25.53 -35.36 -0.70
CA ARG A 195 26.69 -35.69 -1.53
C ARG A 195 27.99 -35.45 -0.75
N ALA A 196 28.10 -34.32 -0.05
CA ALA A 196 29.28 -34.00 0.77
C ALA A 196 29.51 -35.06 1.86
N GLN A 197 28.47 -35.47 2.58
CA GLN A 197 28.56 -36.53 3.60
C GLN A 197 29.08 -37.84 3.01
N LYS A 198 28.52 -38.29 1.87
CA LYS A 198 28.98 -39.52 1.18
C LYS A 198 30.43 -39.46 0.69
N LEU A 199 30.99 -38.27 0.47
CA LEU A 199 32.39 -38.10 0.10
C LEU A 199 33.32 -38.20 1.32
N ILE A 200 32.83 -37.86 2.52
CA ILE A 200 33.57 -37.94 3.78
C ILE A 200 33.48 -39.35 4.40
N GLU A 201 32.36 -40.05 4.20
CA GLU A 201 32.17 -41.44 4.66
C GLU A 201 33.01 -42.49 3.89
N LYS A 202 33.83 -42.05 2.94
CA LYS A 202 34.78 -42.89 2.18
C LYS A 202 36.18 -42.77 2.73
#